data_AF-A0A060D9Q8-F1
#
_entry.id   AF-A0A060D9Q8-F1
#
_cell.length_a   1.000
_cell.length_b   1.000
_cell.length_c   1.000
_cell.angle_alpha   90.00
_cell.angle_beta   90.00
_cell.angle_gamma   90.00
#
_symmetry.space_group_name_H-M   'P 1'
#
loop_
_entity.id
_entity.type
_entity.pdbx_description
1 polymer ?
#
loop_
_entity_poly.entity_id
_entity_poly.type
_entity_poly.pdbx_seq_one_letter_code
_entity_poly.pdbx_strand_id
1 'polypeptide(L)'
;SPDRIVFANPCKPESHIKFAAAVGVNLTTFDSVYEIEKIRSCHPKSALLLRIKPPEDGGARCQLGQKYGALPDEIIPLLEAAKAADLAVVGVSFHIGSGDAETEAYSSAIAAARGVFDTAVRLALPPMNVLNIGGGFTAGPQFEKAAVTINSALKEYFPAELNITVMAEPGRYFAESAFTLAVNVIGKRVRGDHREYWINDGIYGS
;
A
#
# COMPACT_ATOMS: atom_id res chain seq x y z
N SER A 1 -20.38 -1.54 -3.20
CA SER A 1 -20.72 -0.13 -3.45
C SER A 1 -19.43 0.68 -3.52
N PRO A 2 -19.43 1.87 -4.15
CA PRO A 2 -18.20 2.66 -4.35
C PRO A 2 -17.46 3.06 -3.07
N ASP A 3 -18.17 3.18 -1.94
CA ASP A 3 -17.61 3.44 -0.60
C ASP A 3 -16.72 2.33 -0.04
N ARG A 4 -16.75 1.13 -0.65
CA ARG A 4 -15.86 0.01 -0.30
C ARG A 4 -14.64 -0.10 -1.22
N ILE A 5 -14.36 0.94 -2.02
CA ILE A 5 -13.28 0.93 -3.00
C ILE A 5 -12.30 2.06 -2.67
N VAL A 6 -11.02 1.71 -2.55
CA VAL A 6 -9.91 2.66 -2.54
C VAL A 6 -9.17 2.52 -3.86
N PHE A 7 -9.01 3.61 -4.60
CA PHE A 7 -8.20 3.61 -5.82
C PHE A 7 -6.72 3.80 -5.47
N ALA A 8 -6.12 2.75 -4.90
CA ALA A 8 -4.81 2.77 -4.26
C ALA A 8 -3.59 2.78 -5.21
N ASN A 9 -3.73 3.36 -6.40
CA ASN A 9 -2.59 3.62 -7.29
C ASN A 9 -2.14 5.08 -7.12
N PRO A 10 -0.89 5.35 -6.69
CA PRO A 10 -0.39 6.71 -6.53
C PRO A 10 -0.25 7.48 -7.84
N CYS A 11 -0.05 6.79 -8.98
CA CYS A 11 0.18 7.41 -10.29
C CYS A 11 -0.87 6.97 -11.32
N LYS A 12 -1.90 7.78 -11.53
CA LYS A 12 -3.11 7.40 -12.30
C LYS A 12 -3.20 8.15 -13.63
N PRO A 13 -3.66 7.50 -14.72
CA PRO A 13 -4.08 8.21 -15.93
C PRO A 13 -5.28 9.12 -15.64
N GLU A 14 -5.32 10.32 -16.23
CA GLU A 14 -6.46 11.24 -16.04
C GLU A 14 -7.80 10.62 -16.43
N SER A 15 -7.84 9.84 -17.51
CA SER A 15 -9.05 9.12 -17.93
C SER A 15 -9.60 8.20 -16.83
N HIS A 16 -8.72 7.59 -16.04
CA HIS A 16 -9.11 6.71 -14.94
C HIS A 16 -9.57 7.51 -13.72
N ILE A 17 -8.95 8.68 -13.45
CA ILE A 17 -9.41 9.59 -12.39
C ILE A 17 -10.82 10.11 -12.71
N LYS A 18 -11.06 10.52 -13.97
CA LYS A 18 -12.40 10.94 -14.45
C LYS A 18 -13.42 9.81 -14.34
N PHE A 19 -13.02 8.58 -14.66
CA PHE A 19 -13.90 7.42 -14.51
C PHE A 19 -14.24 7.16 -13.04
N ALA A 20 -13.24 7.17 -12.14
CA ALA A 20 -13.44 7.02 -10.70
C ALA A 20 -14.44 8.05 -10.15
N ALA A 21 -14.33 9.31 -10.60
CA ALA A 21 -15.29 10.36 -10.28
C ALA A 21 -16.71 10.04 -10.78
N ALA A 22 -16.83 9.59 -12.04
CA ALA A 22 -18.12 9.26 -12.65
C ALA A 22 -18.84 8.10 -11.96
N VAL A 23 -18.11 7.12 -11.42
CA VAL A 23 -18.68 5.96 -10.70
C VAL A 23 -18.73 6.14 -9.18
N GLY A 24 -18.30 7.30 -8.66
CA GLY A 24 -18.38 7.65 -7.23
C GLY A 24 -17.31 7.00 -6.34
N VAL A 25 -16.18 6.59 -6.88
CA VAL A 25 -15.01 6.16 -6.09
C VAL A 25 -14.25 7.40 -5.64
N ASN A 26 -14.32 7.72 -4.34
CA ASN A 26 -13.94 9.02 -3.78
C ASN A 26 -12.75 8.96 -2.81
N LEU A 27 -12.03 7.84 -2.73
CA LEU A 27 -10.82 7.71 -1.92
C LEU A 27 -9.68 7.17 -2.78
N THR A 28 -8.57 7.90 -2.85
CA THR A 28 -7.41 7.56 -3.69
C THR A 28 -6.10 7.86 -2.98
N THR A 29 -5.01 7.26 -3.43
CA THR A 29 -3.65 7.57 -2.96
C THR A 29 -2.94 8.59 -3.87
N PHE A 30 -1.92 9.24 -3.34
CA PHE A 30 -0.96 10.07 -4.10
C PHE A 30 0.40 10.11 -3.37
N ASP A 31 1.46 10.41 -4.10
CA ASP A 31 2.82 10.61 -3.57
C ASP A 31 3.63 11.67 -4.34
N SER A 32 2.98 12.46 -5.22
CA SER A 32 3.65 13.52 -5.99
C SER A 32 2.76 14.73 -6.23
N VAL A 33 3.38 15.90 -6.47
CA VAL A 33 2.69 17.16 -6.77
C VAL A 33 1.90 17.07 -8.08
N TYR A 34 2.46 16.44 -9.12
CA TYR A 34 1.76 16.26 -10.39
C TYR A 34 0.50 15.40 -10.26
N GLU A 35 0.45 14.48 -9.29
CA GLU A 35 -0.76 13.73 -9.02
C GLU A 35 -1.85 14.61 -8.38
N ILE A 36 -1.47 15.52 -7.47
CA ILE A 36 -2.36 16.52 -6.87
C ILE A 36 -3.00 17.37 -7.98
N GLU A 37 -2.21 17.86 -8.93
CA GLU A 37 -2.69 18.68 -10.06
C GLU A 37 -3.73 17.93 -10.91
N LYS A 38 -3.45 16.67 -11.27
CA LYS A 38 -4.39 15.84 -12.02
C LYS A 38 -5.68 15.61 -11.24
N ILE A 39 -5.60 15.31 -9.94
CA ILE A 39 -6.79 15.06 -9.12
C ILE A 39 -7.60 16.34 -8.95
N ARG A 40 -6.96 17.50 -8.72
CA ARG A 40 -7.65 18.79 -8.66
C ARG A 40 -8.44 19.09 -9.94
N SER A 41 -7.87 18.77 -11.11
CA SER A 41 -8.54 18.96 -12.40
C SER A 41 -9.66 17.93 -12.65
N CYS A 42 -9.42 16.65 -12.35
CA CYS A 42 -10.28 15.56 -12.80
C CYS A 42 -11.31 15.10 -11.76
N HIS A 43 -11.00 15.18 -10.47
CA HIS A 43 -11.84 14.69 -9.37
C HIS A 43 -11.61 15.51 -8.07
N PRO A 44 -11.96 16.80 -8.05
CA PRO A 44 -11.70 17.69 -6.91
C PRO A 44 -12.44 17.31 -5.62
N LYS A 45 -13.41 16.39 -5.68
CA LYS A 45 -14.15 15.88 -4.53
C LYS A 45 -13.52 14.64 -3.90
N SER A 46 -12.44 14.11 -4.48
CA SER A 46 -11.76 12.93 -3.94
C SER A 46 -11.06 13.27 -2.62
N ALA A 47 -11.25 12.42 -1.63
CA ALA A 47 -10.39 12.35 -0.46
C ALA A 47 -9.07 11.66 -0.83
N LEU A 48 -7.98 12.10 -0.21
CA LEU A 48 -6.63 11.67 -0.50
C LEU A 48 -5.98 10.96 0.69
N LEU A 49 -5.26 9.89 0.40
CA LEU A 49 -4.30 9.27 1.31
C LEU A 49 -2.88 9.57 0.80
N LEU A 50 -2.07 10.26 1.60
CA LEU A 50 -0.66 10.44 1.27
C LEU A 50 0.05 9.08 1.44
N ARG A 51 0.62 8.54 0.36
CA ARG A 51 1.43 7.33 0.43
C ARG A 51 2.85 7.71 0.81
N ILE A 52 3.35 7.18 1.92
CA ILE A 52 4.73 7.37 2.36
C ILE A 52 5.59 6.15 2.03
N LYS A 53 6.88 6.37 1.85
CA LYS A 53 7.86 5.30 1.78
C LYS A 53 8.16 4.81 3.20
N PRO A 54 8.00 3.50 3.50
CA PRO A 54 8.44 2.94 4.78
C PRO A 54 9.95 3.20 5.01
N PRO A 55 10.37 3.50 6.26
CA PRO A 55 11.80 3.67 6.58
C PRO A 55 12.62 2.41 6.28
N GLU A 56 12.00 1.25 6.50
CA GLU A 56 12.58 -0.07 6.32
C GLU A 56 11.71 -0.85 5.32
N ASP A 57 12.34 -1.51 4.35
CA ASP A 57 11.67 -2.40 3.40
C ASP A 57 11.48 -3.83 3.97
N GLY A 58 12.03 -4.09 5.16
CA GLY A 58 11.88 -5.34 5.91
C GLY A 58 12.37 -6.56 5.15
N GLY A 59 13.27 -6.41 4.18
CA GLY A 59 13.75 -7.54 3.35
C GLY A 59 12.69 -8.14 2.41
N ALA A 60 11.60 -7.42 2.13
CA ALA A 60 10.50 -7.93 1.31
C ALA A 60 10.97 -8.39 -0.09
N ARG A 61 10.46 -9.54 -0.56
CA ARG A 61 10.79 -10.10 -1.88
C ARG A 61 10.50 -9.13 -3.03
N CYS A 62 9.42 -8.36 -2.93
CA CYS A 62 9.07 -7.33 -3.90
C CYS A 62 9.12 -5.94 -3.25
N GLN A 63 10.22 -5.22 -3.46
CA GLN A 63 10.43 -3.87 -2.95
C GLN A 63 9.65 -2.84 -3.80
N LEU A 64 8.68 -2.16 -3.18
CA LEU A 64 7.89 -1.11 -3.85
C LEU A 64 8.39 0.30 -3.56
N GLY A 65 9.17 0.48 -2.48
CA GLY A 65 9.66 1.79 -2.03
C GLY A 65 10.68 2.45 -2.95
N GLN A 66 11.21 1.75 -3.95
CA GLN A 66 12.03 2.36 -5.00
C GLN A 66 11.18 3.14 -6.01
N LYS A 67 9.90 2.77 -6.16
CA LYS A 67 8.99 3.32 -7.18
C LYS A 67 7.92 4.25 -6.58
N TYR A 68 7.43 3.95 -5.39
CA TYR A 68 6.29 4.62 -4.78
C TYR A 68 6.55 5.02 -3.33
N GLY A 69 5.83 6.05 -2.90
CA GLY A 69 5.85 6.58 -1.55
C GLY A 69 6.75 7.80 -1.41
N ALA A 70 6.21 8.85 -0.81
CA ALA A 70 6.92 10.08 -0.52
C ALA A 70 8.06 9.84 0.47
N LEU A 71 9.19 10.49 0.21
CA LEU A 71 10.34 10.56 1.12
C LEU A 71 10.05 11.52 2.29
N PRO A 72 10.78 11.42 3.41
CA PRO A 72 10.56 12.28 4.57
C PRO A 72 10.58 13.79 4.28
N ASP A 73 11.47 14.23 3.39
CA ASP A 73 11.63 15.62 2.96
C ASP A 73 10.53 16.09 1.99
N GLU A 74 9.79 15.17 1.36
CA GLU A 74 8.69 15.47 0.44
C GLU A 74 7.34 15.62 1.17
N ILE A 75 7.20 15.11 2.39
CA ILE A 75 5.92 15.08 3.13
C ILE A 75 5.34 16.49 3.32
N ILE A 76 6.13 17.44 3.83
CA ILE A 76 5.68 18.81 4.08
C ILE A 76 5.26 19.49 2.76
N PRO A 77 6.12 19.54 1.71
CA PRO A 77 5.75 20.10 0.41
C PRO A 77 4.46 19.50 -0.17
N LEU A 78 4.26 18.19 -0.04
CA LEU A 78 3.07 17.52 -0.56
C LEU A 78 1.79 17.88 0.20
N LEU A 79 1.86 17.97 1.53
CA LEU A 79 0.71 18.40 2.35
C LEU A 79 0.35 19.86 2.08
N GLU A 80 1.34 20.74 1.93
CA GLU A 80 1.12 22.15 1.57
C GLU A 80 0.54 22.29 0.16
N ALA A 81 1.04 21.53 -0.81
CA ALA A 81 0.51 21.51 -2.17
C ALA A 81 -0.94 21.01 -2.23
N ALA A 82 -1.27 19.94 -1.50
CA ALA A 82 -2.64 19.43 -1.41
C ALA A 82 -3.59 20.45 -0.74
N LYS A 83 -3.11 21.15 0.31
CA LYS A 83 -3.84 22.23 0.97
C LYS A 83 -4.07 23.42 0.02
N ALA A 84 -3.05 23.85 -0.72
CA ALA A 84 -3.15 24.93 -1.70
C ALA A 84 -4.07 24.57 -2.87
N ALA A 85 -4.12 23.29 -3.24
CA ALA A 85 -5.05 22.74 -4.22
C ALA A 85 -6.46 22.50 -3.67
N ASP A 86 -6.73 22.79 -2.38
CA ASP A 86 -8.04 22.60 -1.75
C ASP A 86 -8.55 21.15 -1.96
N LEU A 87 -7.65 20.18 -1.75
CA LEU A 87 -7.95 18.75 -1.74
C LEU A 87 -7.86 18.20 -0.31
N ALA A 88 -8.84 17.40 0.07
CA ALA A 88 -8.91 16.84 1.42
C ALA A 88 -7.95 15.66 1.58
N VAL A 89 -6.81 15.87 2.26
CA VAL A 89 -5.95 14.77 2.72
C VAL A 89 -6.52 14.22 4.02
N VAL A 90 -7.10 13.02 3.96
CA VAL A 90 -7.83 12.40 5.08
C VAL A 90 -7.01 11.35 5.82
N GLY A 91 -5.81 11.03 5.34
CA GLY A 91 -5.02 9.98 5.93
C GLY A 91 -3.70 9.69 5.25
N VAL A 92 -3.09 8.61 5.73
CA VAL A 92 -1.78 8.13 5.29
C VAL A 92 -1.88 6.68 4.87
N SER A 93 -1.12 6.31 3.84
CA SER A 93 -0.95 4.92 3.42
C SER A 93 0.53 4.57 3.33
N PHE A 94 0.87 3.30 3.52
CA PHE A 94 2.20 2.78 3.21
C PHE A 94 2.08 1.33 2.73
N HIS A 95 3.19 0.76 2.23
CA HIS A 95 3.24 -0.66 1.87
C HIS A 95 4.66 -1.17 2.07
N ILE A 96 4.86 -2.11 2.99
CA ILE A 96 6.20 -2.65 3.34
C ILE A 96 6.84 -3.38 2.15
N GLY A 97 6.04 -4.19 1.46
CA GLY A 97 6.46 -4.99 0.32
C GLY A 97 5.78 -6.35 0.37
N SER A 98 5.89 -7.16 -0.67
CA SER A 98 5.27 -8.50 -0.68
C SER A 98 6.29 -9.59 -0.40
N GLY A 99 5.90 -10.55 0.45
CA GLY A 99 6.61 -11.82 0.65
C GLY A 99 7.70 -11.73 1.71
N ASP A 100 7.36 -12.21 2.92
CA ASP A 100 8.27 -12.44 4.05
C ASP A 100 8.95 -11.18 4.62
N ALA A 101 8.24 -10.05 4.68
CA ALA A 101 8.77 -8.85 5.32
C ALA A 101 8.95 -9.03 6.84
N GLU A 102 10.03 -8.50 7.39
CA GLU A 102 10.27 -8.41 8.82
C GLU A 102 9.12 -7.65 9.51
N THR A 103 8.66 -8.19 10.63
CA THR A 103 7.46 -7.69 11.32
C THR A 103 7.65 -6.28 11.88
N GLU A 104 8.88 -5.94 12.23
CA GLU A 104 9.35 -4.69 12.79
C GLU A 104 9.15 -3.53 11.80
N ALA A 105 9.27 -3.79 10.49
CA ALA A 105 9.06 -2.80 9.44
C ALA A 105 7.64 -2.20 9.48
N TYR A 106 6.63 -2.98 9.89
CA TYR A 106 5.28 -2.45 10.10
C TYR A 106 5.22 -1.46 11.26
N SER A 107 5.92 -1.74 12.37
CA SER A 107 5.98 -0.82 13.51
C SER A 107 6.64 0.50 13.11
N SER A 108 7.80 0.43 12.44
CA SER A 108 8.52 1.59 11.91
C SER A 108 7.66 2.43 10.96
N ALA A 109 6.88 1.78 10.07
CA ALA A 109 6.01 2.48 9.14
C ALA A 109 4.78 3.11 9.81
N ILE A 110 4.20 2.46 10.83
CA ILE A 110 3.10 3.03 11.64
C ILE A 110 3.61 4.27 12.40
N ALA A 111 4.80 4.20 13.00
CA ALA A 111 5.43 5.35 13.65
C ALA A 111 5.67 6.51 12.67
N ALA A 112 6.18 6.22 11.46
CA ALA A 112 6.36 7.23 10.41
C ALA A 112 5.02 7.86 9.98
N ALA A 113 3.97 7.06 9.83
CA ALA A 113 2.63 7.55 9.52
C ALA A 113 2.09 8.48 10.62
N ARG A 114 2.32 8.17 11.89
CA ARG A 114 1.97 9.06 13.01
C ARG A 114 2.64 10.43 12.89
N GLY A 115 3.93 10.45 12.55
CA GLY A 115 4.66 11.69 12.30
C GLY A 115 4.06 12.55 11.18
N VAL A 116 3.49 11.93 10.15
CA VAL A 116 2.77 12.64 9.07
C VAL A 116 1.47 13.24 9.56
N PHE A 117 0.67 12.49 10.35
CA PHE A 117 -0.54 13.06 10.96
C PHE A 117 -0.21 14.27 11.85
N ASP A 118 0.85 14.19 12.66
CA ASP A 118 1.28 15.30 13.52
C ASP A 118 1.74 16.50 12.70
N THR A 119 2.40 16.24 11.57
CA THR A 119 2.80 17.28 10.60
C THR A 119 1.57 17.97 10.00
N ALA A 120 0.53 17.23 9.64
CA ALA A 120 -0.71 17.80 9.13
C ALA A 120 -1.39 18.71 10.16
N VAL A 121 -1.39 18.34 11.45
CA VAL A 121 -1.88 19.19 12.55
C VAL A 121 -1.07 20.48 12.64
N ARG A 122 0.27 20.41 12.61
CA ARG A 122 1.14 21.61 12.64
C ARG A 122 0.91 22.55 11.47
N LEU A 123 0.60 22.00 10.29
CA LEU A 123 0.27 22.76 9.08
C LEU A 123 -1.19 23.25 9.04
N ALA A 124 -1.97 23.02 10.10
CA ALA A 124 -3.39 23.37 10.20
C ALA A 124 -4.21 22.82 9.01
N LEU A 125 -3.96 21.56 8.62
CA LEU A 125 -4.85 20.82 7.73
C LEU A 125 -6.07 20.31 8.52
N PRO A 126 -7.19 19.99 7.83
CA PRO A 126 -8.28 19.24 8.43
C PRO A 126 -7.79 17.94 9.09
N PRO A 127 -8.44 17.48 10.17
CA PRO A 127 -8.01 16.29 10.88
C PRO A 127 -8.07 15.05 9.98
N MET A 128 -6.94 14.34 9.90
CA MET A 128 -6.87 13.02 9.28
C MET A 128 -7.52 11.98 10.19
N ASN A 129 -8.21 11.02 9.60
CA ASN A 129 -8.89 9.95 10.31
C ASN A 129 -8.69 8.57 9.68
N VAL A 130 -7.80 8.43 8.70
CA VAL A 130 -7.58 7.18 7.97
C VAL A 130 -6.12 6.75 7.99
N LEU A 131 -5.86 5.53 8.45
CA LEU A 131 -4.57 4.86 8.31
C LEU A 131 -4.74 3.61 7.44
N ASN A 132 -4.00 3.53 6.34
CA ASN A 132 -3.95 2.35 5.50
C ASN A 132 -2.57 1.69 5.60
N ILE A 133 -2.51 0.51 6.22
CA ILE A 133 -1.25 -0.22 6.47
C ILE A 133 -0.76 -1.04 5.27
N GLY A 134 -1.46 -0.94 4.13
CA GLY A 134 -1.12 -1.64 2.90
C GLY A 134 -1.24 -3.15 3.02
N GLY A 135 -0.44 -3.86 2.23
CA GLY A 135 -0.41 -5.31 2.19
C GLY A 135 0.98 -5.87 2.52
N GLY A 136 1.25 -7.06 2.02
CA GLY A 136 2.51 -7.77 2.24
C GLY A 136 2.38 -9.04 3.06
N PHE A 137 1.21 -9.27 3.63
CA PHE A 137 0.91 -10.43 4.48
C PHE A 137 0.97 -11.76 3.72
N THR A 138 1.61 -12.74 4.35
CA THR A 138 1.65 -14.15 3.97
C THR A 138 0.82 -14.94 4.98
N ALA A 139 -0.05 -15.84 4.54
CA ALA A 139 -0.90 -16.63 5.44
C ALA A 139 -0.08 -17.62 6.31
N GLY A 140 -0.62 -17.99 7.47
CA GLY A 140 0.06 -18.86 8.44
C GLY A 140 0.96 -18.08 9.41
N PRO A 141 1.84 -18.74 10.20
CA PRO A 141 2.50 -18.22 11.42
C PRO A 141 3.15 -16.83 11.33
N GLN A 142 3.55 -16.40 10.14
CA GLN A 142 4.09 -15.07 9.91
C GLN A 142 3.02 -13.97 10.02
N PHE A 143 1.79 -14.24 9.58
CA PHE A 143 0.67 -13.34 9.72
C PHE A 143 0.35 -13.06 11.18
N GLU A 144 0.30 -14.08 12.04
CA GLU A 144 0.01 -13.89 13.47
C GLU A 144 1.10 -13.04 14.13
N LYS A 145 2.37 -13.24 13.79
CA LYS A 145 3.47 -12.40 14.29
C LYS A 145 3.32 -10.95 13.82
N ALA A 146 3.04 -10.74 12.53
CA ALA A 146 2.81 -9.40 11.98
C ALA A 146 1.62 -8.72 12.66
N ALA A 147 0.51 -9.45 12.87
CA ALA A 147 -0.68 -8.94 13.53
C ALA A 147 -0.42 -8.52 14.98
N VAL A 148 0.38 -9.28 15.74
CA VAL A 148 0.78 -8.90 17.11
C VAL A 148 1.59 -7.60 17.10
N THR A 149 2.59 -7.50 16.22
CA THR A 149 3.43 -6.30 16.10
C THR A 149 2.61 -5.08 15.65
N ILE A 150 1.76 -5.24 14.63
CA ILE A 150 0.87 -4.19 14.13
C ILE A 150 -0.09 -3.73 15.22
N ASN A 151 -0.77 -4.64 15.92
CA ASN A 151 -1.71 -4.27 16.97
C ASN A 151 -1.02 -3.52 18.13
N SER A 152 0.22 -3.91 18.45
CA SER A 152 1.02 -3.24 19.48
C SER A 152 1.39 -1.82 19.04
N ALA A 153 1.87 -1.65 17.80
CA ALA A 153 2.18 -0.34 17.23
C ALA A 153 0.95 0.55 17.07
N LEU A 154 -0.20 0.00 16.64
CA LEU A 154 -1.45 0.76 16.55
C LEU A 154 -1.90 1.26 17.93
N LYS A 155 -1.77 0.45 18.99
CA LYS A 155 -2.11 0.86 20.35
C LYS A 155 -1.20 2.01 20.85
N GLU A 156 0.07 1.99 20.46
CA GLU A 156 1.05 3.01 20.85
C GLU A 156 0.86 4.32 20.08
N TYR A 157 0.80 4.26 18.75
CA TYR A 157 0.83 5.44 17.87
C TYR A 157 -0.56 5.95 17.49
N PHE A 158 -1.58 5.09 17.49
CA PHE A 158 -2.94 5.43 17.10
C PHE A 158 -3.97 4.92 18.13
N PRO A 159 -3.91 5.43 19.37
CA PRO A 159 -4.76 4.96 20.45
C PRO A 159 -6.24 5.26 20.15
N ALA A 160 -7.15 4.48 20.76
CA ALA A 160 -8.56 4.41 20.39
C ALA A 160 -9.29 5.77 20.49
N GLU A 161 -8.82 6.67 21.35
CA GLU A 161 -9.34 8.01 21.57
C GLU A 161 -9.21 8.90 20.32
N LEU A 162 -8.30 8.58 19.40
CA LEU A 162 -8.16 9.28 18.13
C LEU A 162 -9.24 8.93 17.11
N ASN A 163 -10.02 7.86 17.36
CA ASN A 163 -11.14 7.42 16.52
C ASN A 163 -10.78 7.33 15.03
N ILE A 164 -9.61 6.74 14.73
CA ILE A 164 -9.17 6.56 13.35
C ILE A 164 -9.74 5.28 12.74
N THR A 165 -9.98 5.30 11.44
CA THR A 165 -10.27 4.12 10.64
C THR A 165 -8.96 3.51 10.16
N VAL A 166 -8.69 2.28 10.58
CA VAL A 166 -7.54 1.49 10.09
C VAL A 166 -8.03 0.54 8.99
N MET A 167 -7.33 0.50 7.87
CA MET A 167 -7.57 -0.44 6.78
C MET A 167 -6.27 -1.06 6.27
N ALA A 168 -6.39 -2.11 5.47
CA ALA A 168 -5.28 -2.83 4.85
C ALA A 168 -5.64 -3.27 3.42
N GLU A 169 -4.61 -3.62 2.64
CA GLU A 169 -4.68 -4.06 1.24
C GLU A 169 -4.10 -5.49 1.05
N PRO A 170 -4.57 -6.51 1.80
CA PRO A 170 -4.10 -7.88 1.67
C PRO A 170 -4.45 -8.49 0.30
N GLY A 171 -3.43 -8.79 -0.51
CA GLY A 171 -3.57 -9.56 -1.76
C GLY A 171 -3.19 -11.03 -1.57
N ARG A 172 -1.88 -11.29 -1.48
CA ARG A 172 -1.28 -12.63 -1.31
C ARG A 172 -1.95 -13.44 -0.21
N TYR A 173 -2.16 -12.83 0.96
CA TYR A 173 -2.82 -13.45 2.11
C TYR A 173 -4.09 -14.22 1.77
N PHE A 174 -4.95 -13.69 0.89
CA PHE A 174 -6.19 -14.36 0.50
C PHE A 174 -5.99 -15.35 -0.66
N ALA A 175 -5.10 -15.04 -1.60
CA ALA A 175 -5.03 -15.76 -2.88
C ALA A 175 -4.02 -16.92 -2.89
N GLU A 176 -2.97 -16.88 -2.06
CA GLU A 176 -1.80 -17.75 -2.19
C GLU A 176 -2.10 -19.23 -1.98
N SER A 177 -2.87 -19.58 -0.94
CA SER A 177 -3.18 -20.97 -0.61
C SER A 177 -4.46 -21.49 -1.27
N ALA A 178 -5.18 -20.64 -2.00
CA ALA A 178 -6.46 -20.98 -2.62
C ALA A 178 -6.30 -21.85 -3.89
N PHE A 179 -5.09 -21.95 -4.45
CA PHE A 179 -4.83 -22.61 -5.72
C PHE A 179 -3.73 -23.67 -5.59
N THR A 180 -3.89 -24.79 -6.31
CA THR A 180 -2.85 -25.80 -6.51
C THR A 180 -2.65 -25.97 -8.01
N LEU A 181 -1.43 -25.72 -8.50
CA LEU A 181 -1.09 -25.88 -9.91
C LEU A 181 -0.61 -27.31 -10.17
N ALA A 182 -1.30 -28.02 -11.06
CA ALA A 182 -0.92 -29.35 -11.52
C ALA A 182 -0.36 -29.29 -12.96
N VAL A 183 0.86 -29.79 -13.15
CA VAL A 183 1.57 -29.81 -14.44
C VAL A 183 1.93 -31.22 -14.85
N ASN A 184 2.08 -31.46 -16.16
CA ASN A 184 2.48 -32.75 -16.72
C ASN A 184 3.93 -32.71 -17.19
N VAL A 185 4.68 -33.79 -16.93
CA VAL A 185 6.03 -33.96 -17.48
C VAL A 185 5.93 -34.38 -18.95
N ILE A 186 6.24 -33.44 -19.84
CA ILE A 186 6.17 -33.63 -21.31
C ILE A 186 7.49 -34.04 -21.95
N GLY A 187 8.59 -33.97 -21.19
CA GLY A 187 9.91 -34.34 -21.69
C GLY A 187 10.84 -34.80 -20.57
N LYS A 188 11.80 -35.67 -20.91
CA LYS A 188 12.83 -36.17 -20.00
C LYS A 188 14.14 -36.39 -20.74
N ARG A 189 15.25 -36.05 -20.10
CA ARG A 189 16.61 -36.32 -20.59
C ARG A 189 17.49 -36.79 -19.44
N VAL A 190 18.40 -37.74 -19.72
CA VAL A 190 19.35 -38.29 -18.75
C VAL A 190 20.76 -38.14 -19.29
N ARG A 191 21.68 -37.57 -18.49
CA ARG A 191 23.10 -37.37 -18.83
C ARG A 191 23.95 -37.70 -17.60
N GLY A 192 24.55 -38.90 -17.58
CA GLY A 192 25.21 -39.43 -16.38
C GLY A 192 24.21 -39.54 -15.22
N ASP A 193 24.55 -38.93 -14.09
CA ASP A 193 23.68 -38.90 -12.89
C ASP A 193 22.62 -37.80 -12.94
N HIS A 194 22.62 -36.93 -13.96
CA HIS A 194 21.64 -35.85 -14.08
C HIS A 194 20.38 -36.27 -14.83
N ARG A 195 19.23 -35.88 -14.26
CA ARG A 195 17.89 -36.06 -14.83
C ARG A 195 17.24 -34.70 -15.02
N GLU A 196 16.90 -34.39 -16.27
CA GLU A 196 16.24 -33.16 -16.68
C GLU A 196 14.79 -33.48 -17.06
N TYR A 197 13.84 -32.63 -16.65
CA TYR A 197 12.42 -32.77 -16.95
C TYR A 197 11.87 -31.47 -17.53
N TRP A 198 10.99 -31.58 -18.53
CA TRP A 198 10.23 -30.46 -19.09
C TRP A 198 8.78 -30.63 -18.70
N ILE A 199 8.13 -29.53 -18.33
CA ILE A 199 6.71 -29.48 -17.99
C ILE A 199 5.95 -28.64 -19.01
N ASN A 200 4.63 -28.80 -19.06
CA ASN A 200 3.73 -28.08 -19.97
C ASN A 200 3.31 -26.68 -19.47
N ASP A 201 4.09 -26.09 -18.58
CA ASP A 201 3.98 -24.70 -18.11
C ASP A 201 5.40 -24.14 -17.90
N GLY A 202 5.56 -22.85 -17.61
CA GLY A 202 6.89 -22.29 -17.36
C GLY A 202 6.86 -20.81 -17.01
N ILE A 203 8.03 -20.17 -17.05
CA ILE A 203 8.25 -18.79 -16.58
C ILE A 203 7.47 -17.70 -17.35
N TYR A 204 6.91 -18.05 -18.51
CA TYR A 204 6.05 -17.17 -19.31
C TYR A 204 4.54 -17.42 -19.07
N GLY A 205 4.24 -18.43 -18.24
CA GLY A 205 2.92 -18.81 -17.77
C GLY A 205 2.74 -18.46 -16.29
N SER A 206 2.31 -19.43 -15.50
CA SER A 206 1.71 -19.23 -14.16
C SER A 206 2.57 -18.51 -13.12
#